data_AF-A0A933UR24-F1
#
_entry.id   AF-A0A933UR24-F1
#
_cell.length_a   1.000
_cell.length_b   1.000
_cell.length_c   1.000
_cell.angle_alpha   90.00
_cell.angle_beta   90.00
_cell.angle_gamma   90.00
#
_symmetry.space_group_name_H-M   'P 1'
#
loop_
_entity.id
_entity.type
_entity.pdbx_description
1 polymer ?
#
loop_
_entity_poly.entity_id
_entity_poly.type
_entity_poly.pdbx_seq_one_letter_code
_entity_poly.pdbx_strand_id
1 'polypeptide(L)'
;MDEDAALAMLGLFVALPAGGSVVGWLRYLDEHLTEFYPHRKPQTIGGDGCLPPRASRFTDRETGNDAATQVLRANESLLRAWSDDPSGPWRLHLYADLGRPVGYYLSGDEVRAYRRAGPESAPQPERHEASGCVVVMRRDRETRRPYVATAYPEKHLSAGTRERYPDLPLLLGGYLGQDYGALDGNRWVAERNYNTSTPEAVRERAADQLVRLLASDDATLRADVEALGSYVMPDALRRWVAGLHRRMTRLDWSVPG
;
A
#
# COMPACT_ATOMS: atom_id res chain seq x y z
N MET A 1 14.35 11.34 27.44
CA MET A 1 13.91 10.33 26.45
C MET A 1 14.65 10.69 25.18
N ASP A 2 15.44 9.77 24.64
CA ASP A 2 16.43 10.05 23.61
C ASP A 2 15.75 10.52 22.30
N GLU A 3 15.91 11.80 21.95
CA GLU A 3 15.25 12.44 20.81
C GLU A 3 15.63 11.77 19.47
N ASP A 4 16.81 11.15 19.42
CA ASP A 4 17.28 10.36 18.27
C ASP A 4 16.49 9.05 18.11
N ALA A 5 15.95 8.48 19.19
CA ALA A 5 15.12 7.27 19.12
C ALA A 5 13.72 7.55 18.54
N ALA A 6 13.18 8.75 18.76
CA ALA A 6 11.90 9.17 18.19
C ALA A 6 12.01 9.46 16.67
N LEU A 7 13.12 10.06 16.23
CA LEU A 7 13.41 10.31 14.81
C LEU A 7 13.74 9.00 14.07
N ALA A 8 14.49 8.09 14.69
CA ALA A 8 14.76 6.75 14.15
C ALA A 8 13.49 5.89 14.03
N MET A 9 12.50 6.07 14.93
CA MET A 9 11.22 5.40 14.85
C MET A 9 10.36 5.82 13.65
N LEU A 10 10.57 7.04 13.12
CA LEU A 10 9.82 7.61 12.00
C LEU A 10 10.57 7.51 10.66
N GLY A 11 11.79 6.97 10.64
CA GLY A 11 12.55 6.71 9.42
C GLY A 11 13.11 7.95 8.72
N LEU A 12 13.31 9.06 9.45
CA LEU A 12 13.84 10.31 8.91
C LEU A 12 15.26 10.56 9.44
N PHE A 13 16.26 10.45 8.57
CA PHE A 13 17.67 10.72 8.90
C PHE A 13 18.10 12.10 8.42
N VAL A 14 17.66 13.16 9.11
CA VAL A 14 18.16 14.53 8.91
C VAL A 14 18.59 15.09 10.26
N ALA A 15 19.82 15.60 10.36
CA ALA A 15 20.31 16.20 11.60
C ALA A 15 19.48 17.44 11.96
N LEU A 16 19.06 17.54 13.22
CA LEU A 16 18.40 18.73 13.74
C LEU A 16 19.37 19.92 13.69
N PRO A 17 18.92 21.13 13.34
CA PRO A 17 19.73 22.34 13.52
C PRO A 17 20.17 22.46 14.98
N ALA A 18 21.39 22.92 15.21
CA ALA A 18 21.97 23.00 16.56
C ALA A 18 21.04 23.76 17.53
N GLY A 19 20.60 23.09 18.60
CA GLY A 19 19.69 23.64 19.61
C GLY A 19 18.18 23.52 19.31
N GLY A 20 17.78 22.83 18.24
CA GLY A 20 16.38 22.58 17.90
C GLY A 20 15.77 21.36 18.62
N SER A 21 14.46 21.40 18.89
CA SER A 21 13.71 20.26 19.46
C SER A 21 12.95 19.49 18.38
N VAL A 22 12.62 18.21 18.63
CA VAL A 22 11.86 17.36 17.69
C VAL A 22 10.51 17.98 17.32
N VAL A 23 9.82 18.60 18.26
CA VAL A 23 8.55 19.31 18.01
C VAL A 23 8.76 20.53 17.11
N GLY A 24 9.85 21.28 17.33
CA GLY A 24 10.23 22.40 16.47
C GLY A 24 10.57 21.95 15.06
N TRP A 25 11.21 20.79 14.91
CA TRP A 25 11.58 20.21 13.63
C TRP A 25 10.39 19.60 12.88
N LEU A 26 9.46 18.91 13.54
CA LEU A 26 8.22 18.43 12.90
C LEU A 26 7.38 19.59 12.37
N ARG A 27 7.32 20.71 13.12
CA ARG A 27 6.66 21.93 12.66
C ARG A 27 7.41 22.59 11.50
N TYR A 28 8.74 22.67 11.57
CA TYR A 28 9.58 23.15 10.45
C TYR A 28 9.43 22.27 9.20
N LEU A 29 9.36 20.94 9.37
CA LEU A 29 9.17 20.00 8.27
C LEU A 29 7.78 20.12 7.65
N ASP A 30 6.75 20.38 8.45
CA ASP A 30 5.38 20.67 7.98
C ASP A 30 5.33 21.99 7.18
N GLU A 31 6.03 23.03 7.67
CA GLU A 31 6.13 24.36 7.03
C GLU A 31 7.00 24.35 5.75
N HIS A 32 8.03 23.49 5.68
CA HIS A 32 9.01 23.42 4.58
C HIS A 32 8.98 22.10 3.80
N LEU A 33 7.90 21.33 3.91
CA LEU A 33 7.78 19.97 3.36
C LEU A 33 7.99 19.92 1.84
N THR A 34 7.55 20.98 1.15
CA THR A 34 7.73 21.19 -0.29
C THR A 34 9.13 21.64 -0.70
N GLU A 35 9.97 22.15 0.21
CA GLU A 35 11.37 22.49 -0.07
C GLU A 35 12.26 21.24 -0.02
N PHE A 36 12.06 20.35 0.96
CA PHE A 36 12.85 19.11 1.09
C PHE A 36 12.35 17.99 0.17
N TYR A 37 11.08 18.03 -0.22
CA TYR A 37 10.46 17.07 -1.12
C TYR A 37 9.65 17.82 -2.19
N PRO A 38 10.30 18.44 -3.19
CA PRO A 38 9.65 19.30 -4.20
C PRO A 38 8.59 18.59 -5.07
N HIS A 39 8.50 17.27 -4.97
CA HIS A 39 7.50 16.45 -5.66
C HIS A 39 6.48 15.79 -4.71
N ARG A 40 6.60 15.94 -3.38
CA ARG A 40 5.58 15.51 -2.41
C ARG A 40 4.61 16.66 -2.19
N LYS A 41 3.35 16.46 -2.57
CA LYS A 41 2.27 17.30 -2.05
C LYS A 41 2.13 17.03 -0.55
N PRO A 42 1.99 18.07 0.31
CA PRO A 42 1.77 17.89 1.73
C PRO A 42 0.52 17.06 1.94
N GLN A 43 0.66 15.97 2.68
CA GLN A 43 -0.44 15.11 3.05
C GLN A 43 -0.56 15.07 4.55
N THR A 44 -1.69 15.56 5.03
CA THR A 44 -2.19 15.20 6.35
C THR A 44 -2.37 13.68 6.41
N ILE A 45 -1.75 13.04 7.39
CA ILE A 45 -1.87 11.61 7.74
C ILE A 45 -3.32 11.22 8.19
N GLY A 46 -4.32 12.04 7.86
CA GLY A 46 -5.71 11.98 8.32
C GLY A 46 -6.80 12.21 7.26
N GLY A 47 -6.52 12.12 5.96
CA GLY A 47 -7.46 12.56 4.91
C GLY A 47 -8.74 11.73 4.69
N ASP A 48 -8.70 10.39 4.84
CA ASP A 48 -9.79 9.52 4.33
C ASP A 48 -10.58 8.76 5.40
N GLY A 49 -10.27 8.97 6.69
CA GLY A 49 -10.93 8.30 7.82
C GLY A 49 -10.78 6.77 7.86
N CYS A 50 -9.98 6.18 6.98
CA CYS A 50 -9.74 4.75 6.93
C CYS A 50 -8.48 4.43 7.73
N LEU A 51 -8.62 3.55 8.72
CA LEU A 51 -7.46 3.01 9.42
C LEU A 51 -6.89 1.87 8.57
N PRO A 52 -5.56 1.83 8.37
CA PRO A 52 -4.98 0.72 7.64
C PRO A 52 -5.12 -0.56 8.49
N PRO A 53 -5.37 -1.72 7.87
CA PRO A 53 -5.48 -3.00 8.57
C PRO A 53 -4.16 -3.46 9.17
N ARG A 54 -3.05 -2.82 8.78
CA ARG A 54 -1.71 -3.04 9.31
C ARG A 54 -0.77 -1.93 8.88
N ALA A 55 0.39 -1.87 9.53
CA ALA A 55 1.53 -1.06 9.09
C ALA A 55 2.79 -1.93 9.19
N SER A 56 3.61 -1.97 8.15
CA SER A 56 4.79 -2.84 8.11
C SER A 56 6.07 -2.11 7.72
N ARG A 57 7.21 -2.68 8.12
CA ARG A 57 8.54 -2.18 7.78
C ARG A 57 9.55 -3.31 7.72
N PHE A 58 10.52 -3.21 6.80
CA PHE A 58 11.64 -4.15 6.77
C PHE A 58 12.49 -4.00 8.04
N THR A 59 13.23 -5.04 8.39
CA THR A 59 14.18 -4.99 9.52
C THR A 59 15.24 -3.92 9.27
N ASP A 60 15.75 -3.86 8.05
CA ASP A 60 16.73 -2.89 7.57
C ASP A 60 16.69 -2.80 6.03
N ARG A 61 17.51 -1.90 5.48
CA ARG A 61 17.58 -1.63 4.04
C ARG A 61 18.11 -2.83 3.24
N GLU A 62 19.07 -3.56 3.77
CA GLU A 62 19.69 -4.69 3.08
C GLU A 62 18.69 -5.83 2.93
N THR A 63 17.99 -6.16 4.01
CA THR A 63 16.88 -7.11 4.05
C THR A 63 15.77 -6.73 3.07
N GLY A 64 15.40 -5.44 3.01
CA GLY A 64 14.40 -4.95 2.05
C GLY A 64 14.81 -5.14 0.59
N ASN A 65 16.08 -4.83 0.26
CA ASN A 65 16.61 -5.01 -1.10
C ASN A 65 16.67 -6.49 -1.49
N ASP A 66 17.13 -7.36 -0.58
CA ASP A 66 17.19 -8.81 -0.80
C ASP A 66 15.78 -9.40 -1.01
N ALA A 67 14.84 -9.05 -0.12
CA ALA A 67 13.45 -9.49 -0.19
C ALA A 67 12.79 -9.06 -1.50
N ALA A 68 12.92 -7.78 -1.89
CA ALA A 68 12.37 -7.28 -3.15
C ALA A 68 12.98 -8.01 -4.36
N THR A 69 14.29 -8.25 -4.35
CA THR A 69 14.97 -9.00 -5.41
C THR A 69 14.45 -10.43 -5.53
N GLN A 70 14.20 -11.10 -4.40
CA GLN A 70 13.63 -12.45 -4.38
C GLN A 70 12.19 -12.49 -4.90
N VAL A 71 11.34 -11.51 -4.52
CA VAL A 71 9.99 -11.40 -5.07
C VAL A 71 10.02 -11.21 -6.59
N LEU A 72 10.90 -10.36 -7.09
CA LEU A 72 11.06 -10.13 -8.53
C LEU A 72 11.49 -11.40 -9.27
N ARG A 73 12.44 -12.17 -8.71
CA ARG A 73 12.88 -13.45 -9.27
C ARG A 73 11.78 -14.51 -9.23
N ALA A 74 11.06 -14.62 -8.12
CA ALA A 74 9.95 -15.57 -7.97
C ALA A 74 8.79 -15.29 -8.94
N ASN A 75 8.66 -14.03 -9.39
CA ASN A 75 7.63 -13.58 -10.32
C ASN A 75 8.18 -13.25 -11.71
N GLU A 76 9.35 -13.77 -12.09
CA GLU A 76 10.05 -13.37 -13.32
C GLU A 76 9.18 -13.53 -14.58
N SER A 77 8.46 -14.65 -14.71
CA SER A 77 7.59 -14.89 -15.88
C SER A 77 6.47 -13.86 -15.98
N LEU A 78 5.85 -13.50 -14.84
CA LEU A 78 4.80 -12.48 -14.79
C LEU A 78 5.37 -11.08 -15.07
N LEU A 79 6.55 -10.78 -14.53
CA LEU A 79 7.24 -9.51 -14.76
C LEU A 79 7.64 -9.35 -16.23
N ARG A 80 8.13 -10.41 -16.89
CA ARG A 80 8.46 -10.41 -18.32
C ARG A 80 7.19 -10.21 -19.16
N ALA A 81 6.15 -11.02 -18.94
CA ALA A 81 4.88 -10.88 -19.66
C ALA A 81 4.28 -9.46 -19.50
N TRP A 82 4.33 -8.92 -18.28
CA TRP A 82 3.92 -7.54 -18.06
C TRP A 82 4.84 -6.54 -18.75
N SER A 83 6.15 -6.72 -18.76
CA SER A 83 7.07 -5.78 -19.42
C SER A 83 6.94 -5.79 -20.95
N ASP A 84 6.67 -6.95 -21.53
CA ASP A 84 6.59 -7.19 -22.97
C ASP A 84 5.23 -6.74 -23.57
N ASP A 85 4.20 -6.54 -22.74
CA ASP A 85 2.90 -6.03 -23.18
C ASP A 85 2.77 -4.51 -22.90
N PRO A 86 3.09 -3.63 -23.86
CA PRO A 86 2.95 -2.19 -23.69
C PRO A 86 1.48 -1.74 -23.53
N SER A 87 0.50 -2.57 -23.90
CA SER A 87 -0.94 -2.29 -23.74
C SER A 87 -1.47 -2.70 -22.37
N GLY A 88 -0.72 -3.47 -21.61
CA GLY A 88 -1.06 -3.93 -20.27
C GLY A 88 -1.18 -2.83 -19.21
N PRO A 89 -1.55 -3.19 -17.96
CA PRO A 89 -1.75 -2.24 -16.88
C PRO A 89 -0.48 -1.43 -16.57
N TRP A 90 -0.65 -0.17 -16.19
CA TRP A 90 0.49 0.71 -15.85
C TRP A 90 1.27 0.27 -14.60
N ARG A 91 0.63 -0.49 -13.71
CA ARG A 91 1.17 -0.97 -12.45
C ARG A 91 1.11 -2.50 -12.41
N LEU A 92 2.02 -3.11 -11.68
CA LEU A 92 2.01 -4.55 -11.37
C LEU A 92 2.19 -4.73 -9.86
N HIS A 93 1.40 -5.61 -9.27
CA HIS A 93 1.52 -5.98 -7.85
C HIS A 93 2.07 -7.40 -7.74
N LEU A 94 3.27 -7.53 -7.20
CA LEU A 94 3.94 -8.80 -6.98
C LEU A 94 3.97 -9.12 -5.49
N TYR A 95 3.77 -10.39 -5.16
CA TYR A 95 3.86 -10.89 -3.80
C TYR A 95 4.58 -12.23 -3.82
N ALA A 96 5.40 -12.49 -2.81
CA ALA A 96 5.85 -13.83 -2.48
C ALA A 96 5.97 -13.97 -0.96
N ASP A 97 5.68 -15.17 -0.48
CA ASP A 97 6.12 -15.59 0.85
C ASP A 97 7.57 -16.06 0.74
N LEU A 98 8.46 -15.51 1.56
CA LEU A 98 9.89 -15.77 1.53
C LEU A 98 10.32 -16.85 2.51
N GLY A 99 9.36 -17.42 3.27
CA GLY A 99 9.58 -18.54 4.19
C GLY A 99 10.44 -18.20 5.40
N ARG A 100 10.80 -16.94 5.58
CA ARG A 100 11.58 -16.41 6.71
C ARG A 100 11.17 -14.96 7.01
N PRO A 101 11.34 -14.48 8.26
CA PRO A 101 11.07 -13.10 8.60
C PRO A 101 11.96 -12.13 7.80
N VAL A 102 11.34 -11.12 7.19
CA VAL A 102 12.01 -10.02 6.47
C VAL A 102 11.69 -8.64 7.06
N GLY A 103 10.76 -8.59 8.00
CA GLY A 103 10.39 -7.37 8.69
C GLY A 103 9.34 -7.65 9.75
N TYR A 104 8.67 -6.57 10.14
CA TYR A 104 7.64 -6.61 11.16
C TYR A 104 6.40 -5.87 10.68
N TYR A 105 5.25 -6.27 11.21
CA TYR A 105 4.02 -5.53 11.03
C TYR A 105 3.28 -5.34 12.37
N LEU A 106 2.49 -4.27 12.42
CA LEU A 106 1.48 -4.04 13.44
C LEU A 106 0.12 -4.43 12.87
N SER A 107 -0.70 -5.14 13.63
CA SER A 107 -2.09 -5.39 13.27
C SER A 107 -2.92 -4.10 13.31
N GLY A 108 -4.08 -4.12 12.65
CA GLY A 108 -4.99 -2.97 12.63
C GLY A 108 -5.52 -2.61 14.02
N ASP A 109 -5.67 -3.59 14.92
CA ASP A 109 -6.05 -3.36 16.31
C ASP A 109 -4.95 -2.64 17.10
N GLU A 110 -3.70 -3.00 16.87
CA GLU A 110 -2.55 -2.32 17.49
C GLU A 110 -2.37 -0.92 16.93
N VAL A 111 -2.52 -0.73 15.62
CA VAL A 111 -2.53 0.60 14.99
C VAL A 111 -3.63 1.48 15.60
N ARG A 112 -4.82 0.91 15.84
CA ARG A 112 -5.93 1.59 16.52
C ARG A 112 -5.61 1.95 17.97
N ALA A 113 -5.09 0.98 18.73
CA ALA A 113 -4.75 1.18 20.13
C ALA A 113 -3.69 2.28 20.29
N TYR A 114 -2.63 2.24 19.46
CA TYR A 114 -1.56 3.23 19.47
C TYR A 114 -2.07 4.65 19.16
N ARG A 115 -2.94 4.80 18.16
CA ARG A 115 -3.54 6.11 17.83
C ARG A 115 -4.41 6.66 18.95
N ARG A 116 -5.15 5.81 19.68
CA ARG A 116 -6.05 6.23 20.76
C ARG A 116 -5.31 6.59 22.04
N ALA A 117 -4.24 5.86 22.35
CA ALA A 117 -3.55 5.97 23.62
C ALA A 117 -2.58 7.16 23.70
N GLY A 118 -2.27 7.83 22.60
CA GLY A 118 -1.22 8.86 22.58
C GLY A 118 0.18 8.25 22.82
N PRO A 119 1.26 8.97 22.49
CA PRO A 119 2.61 8.40 22.44
C PRO A 119 3.10 7.86 23.79
N GLU A 120 2.68 8.47 24.89
CA GLU A 120 3.17 8.18 26.24
C GLU A 120 2.40 7.06 26.95
N SER A 121 1.21 6.69 26.45
CA SER A 121 0.36 5.64 27.05
C SER A 121 0.06 4.50 26.08
N ALA A 122 0.65 4.52 24.88
CA ALA A 122 0.46 3.45 23.93
C ALA A 122 1.08 2.14 24.45
N PRO A 123 0.32 1.03 24.47
CA PRO A 123 0.90 -0.26 24.81
C PRO A 123 2.02 -0.57 23.83
N GLN A 124 3.10 -1.18 24.34
CA GLN A 124 4.21 -1.62 23.50
C GLN A 124 3.64 -2.60 22.46
N PRO A 125 3.70 -2.28 21.15
CA PRO A 125 3.09 -3.14 20.15
C PRO A 125 3.82 -4.48 20.08
N GLU A 126 3.07 -5.56 19.92
CA GLU A 126 3.65 -6.86 19.64
C GLU A 126 4.20 -6.81 18.21
N ARG A 127 5.49 -7.12 18.04
CA ARG A 127 6.12 -7.10 16.73
C ARG A 127 5.84 -8.42 16.04
N HIS A 128 4.81 -8.45 15.20
CA HIS A 128 4.51 -9.64 14.40
C HIS A 128 5.51 -9.77 13.27
N GLU A 129 6.11 -10.95 13.11
CA GLU A 129 7.05 -11.21 12.02
C GLU A 129 6.32 -11.23 10.67
N ALA A 130 6.87 -10.49 9.70
CA ALA A 130 6.41 -10.49 8.31
C ALA A 130 7.34 -11.38 7.48
N SER A 131 6.80 -12.49 6.94
CA SER A 131 7.55 -13.39 6.04
C SER A 131 7.28 -13.14 4.56
N GLY A 132 6.20 -12.42 4.25
CA GLY A 132 5.85 -12.00 2.90
C GLY A 132 6.57 -10.72 2.50
N CYS A 133 6.66 -10.50 1.20
CA CYS A 133 7.11 -9.22 0.64
C CYS A 133 6.24 -8.87 -0.57
N VAL A 134 5.78 -7.62 -0.60
CA VAL A 134 5.09 -7.03 -1.74
C VAL A 134 6.07 -6.12 -2.48
N VAL A 135 6.07 -6.24 -3.82
CA VAL A 135 6.74 -5.30 -4.72
C VAL A 135 5.70 -4.74 -5.67
N VAL A 136 5.59 -3.41 -5.71
CA VAL A 136 4.74 -2.71 -6.68
C VAL A 136 5.62 -2.12 -7.76
N MET A 137 5.46 -2.60 -8.99
CA MET A 137 6.13 -2.06 -10.16
C MET A 137 5.27 -1.01 -10.83
N ARG A 138 5.91 0.01 -11.42
CA ARG A 138 5.28 0.97 -12.33
C ARG A 138 6.11 1.08 -13.60
N ARG A 139 5.49 1.59 -14.67
CA ARG A 139 6.24 2.05 -15.84
C ARG A 139 6.48 3.54 -15.73
N ASP A 140 7.64 4.00 -16.15
CA ASP A 140 7.84 5.43 -16.35
C ASP A 140 6.89 5.94 -17.45
N ARG A 141 6.34 7.15 -17.28
CA ARG A 141 5.32 7.66 -18.22
C ARG A 141 5.91 8.05 -19.56
N GLU A 142 7.17 8.49 -19.57
CA GLU A 142 7.85 8.97 -20.78
C GLU A 142 8.61 7.83 -21.47
N THR A 143 9.46 7.14 -20.72
CA THR A 143 10.37 6.11 -21.24
C THR A 143 9.75 4.72 -21.27
N ARG A 144 8.58 4.53 -20.64
CA ARG A 144 7.89 3.23 -20.45
C ARG A 144 8.72 2.17 -19.70
N ARG A 145 9.89 2.53 -19.18
CA ARG A 145 10.77 1.62 -18.47
C ARG A 145 10.15 1.17 -17.14
N PRO A 146 10.22 -0.13 -16.80
CA PRO A 146 9.73 -0.62 -15.53
C PRO A 146 10.65 -0.19 -14.38
N TYR A 147 10.07 0.19 -13.24
CA TYR A 147 10.80 0.48 -12.00
C TYR A 147 10.00 0.03 -10.77
N VAL A 148 10.69 -0.21 -9.66
CA VAL A 148 10.08 -0.50 -8.36
C VAL A 148 9.54 0.80 -7.78
N ALA A 149 8.21 0.94 -7.69
CA ALA A 149 7.56 2.11 -7.11
C ALA A 149 7.55 2.06 -5.58
N THR A 150 7.33 0.87 -5.03
CA THR A 150 7.53 0.61 -3.61
C THR A 150 7.75 -0.88 -3.36
N ALA A 151 8.34 -1.20 -2.22
CA ALA A 151 8.38 -2.53 -1.65
C ALA A 151 8.17 -2.43 -0.14
N TYR A 152 7.43 -3.38 0.43
CA TYR A 152 7.20 -3.46 1.87
C TYR A 152 7.04 -4.92 2.29
N PRO A 153 7.45 -5.28 3.51
CA PRO A 153 7.19 -6.61 4.02
C PRO A 153 5.72 -6.76 4.34
N GLU A 154 5.26 -7.98 4.35
CA GLU A 154 3.85 -8.30 4.43
C GLU A 154 3.66 -9.56 5.27
N LYS A 155 2.52 -9.66 5.96
CA LYS A 155 2.14 -10.92 6.59
C LYS A 155 1.99 -12.01 5.53
N HIS A 156 1.88 -13.26 5.96
CA HIS A 156 1.50 -14.33 5.04
C HIS A 156 0.10 -14.04 4.45
N LEU A 157 0.01 -13.94 3.12
CA LEU A 157 -1.24 -13.79 2.38
C LEU A 157 -1.58 -15.12 1.71
N SER A 158 -2.78 -15.63 1.99
CA SER A 158 -3.23 -16.92 1.46
C SER A 158 -3.22 -16.94 -0.08
N ALA A 159 -2.44 -17.88 -0.64
CA ALA A 159 -2.38 -18.11 -2.09
C ALA A 159 -3.78 -18.45 -2.65
N GLY A 160 -4.57 -19.24 -1.92
CA GLY A 160 -5.91 -19.65 -2.38
C GLY A 160 -6.86 -18.48 -2.62
N THR A 161 -6.82 -17.42 -1.80
CA THR A 161 -7.65 -16.23 -2.07
C THR A 161 -7.19 -15.51 -3.34
N ARG A 162 -5.87 -15.37 -3.54
CA ARG A 162 -5.30 -14.69 -4.70
C ARG A 162 -5.54 -15.46 -6.01
N GLU A 163 -5.56 -16.78 -5.95
CA GLU A 163 -5.93 -17.66 -7.07
C GLU A 163 -7.41 -17.56 -7.43
N ARG A 164 -8.31 -17.42 -6.44
CA ARG A 164 -9.76 -17.22 -6.67
C ARG A 164 -10.07 -15.86 -7.32
N TYR A 165 -9.26 -14.84 -7.03
CA TYR A 165 -9.45 -13.47 -7.51
C TYR A 165 -8.14 -12.91 -8.10
N PRO A 166 -7.71 -13.37 -9.28
CA PRO A 166 -6.39 -13.03 -9.81
C PRO A 166 -6.22 -11.57 -10.26
N ASP A 167 -7.29 -10.85 -10.58
CA ASP A 167 -7.21 -9.45 -11.05
C ASP A 167 -7.35 -8.44 -9.89
N LEU A 168 -7.95 -8.83 -8.76
CA LEU A 168 -8.14 -7.95 -7.61
C LEU A 168 -6.86 -7.52 -6.86
N PRO A 169 -5.77 -8.30 -6.79
CA PRO A 169 -4.53 -7.86 -6.15
C PRO A 169 -3.94 -6.62 -6.82
N LEU A 170 -4.14 -6.44 -8.13
CA LEU A 170 -3.73 -5.22 -8.81
C LEU A 170 -4.46 -3.99 -8.23
N LEU A 171 -5.78 -4.05 -8.10
CA LEU A 171 -6.57 -2.97 -7.52
C LEU A 171 -6.29 -2.79 -6.03
N LEU A 172 -6.51 -3.85 -5.25
CA LEU A 172 -6.54 -3.80 -3.79
C LEU A 172 -5.15 -3.69 -3.18
N GLY A 173 -4.15 -4.41 -3.69
CA GLY A 173 -2.76 -4.31 -3.22
C GLY A 173 -1.91 -3.35 -4.03
N GLY A 174 -2.08 -3.30 -5.35
CA GLY A 174 -1.25 -2.47 -6.22
C GLY A 174 -1.59 -0.98 -6.12
N TYR A 175 -2.87 -0.63 -6.16
CA TYR A 175 -3.34 0.75 -6.06
C TYR A 175 -3.74 1.17 -4.66
N LEU A 176 -4.28 0.25 -3.86
CA LEU A 176 -4.79 0.52 -2.51
C LEU A 176 -3.97 -0.19 -1.41
N GLY A 177 -2.72 -0.56 -1.71
CA GLY A 177 -1.76 -1.13 -0.75
C GLY A 177 -1.04 -0.06 0.09
N GLN A 178 -0.07 -0.47 0.92
CA GLN A 178 0.49 0.36 2.00
C GLN A 178 0.78 1.82 1.62
N ASP A 179 1.47 2.03 0.51
CA ASP A 179 1.98 3.34 0.13
C ASP A 179 1.06 4.09 -0.85
N TYR A 180 -0.22 3.72 -0.99
CA TYR A 180 -1.13 4.42 -1.90
C TYR A 180 -1.16 5.93 -1.65
N GLY A 181 -1.08 6.38 -0.40
CA GLY A 181 -1.02 7.80 -0.05
C GLY A 181 0.24 8.48 -0.60
N ALA A 182 1.41 7.87 -0.41
CA ALA A 182 2.65 8.41 -0.96
C ALA A 182 2.69 8.37 -2.50
N LEU A 183 2.04 7.37 -3.10
CA LEU A 183 2.09 7.07 -4.53
C LEU A 183 1.05 7.82 -5.38
N ASP A 184 -0.14 8.05 -4.81
CA ASP A 184 -1.31 8.59 -5.50
C ASP A 184 -1.97 9.74 -4.71
N GLY A 185 -1.52 10.01 -3.49
CA GLY A 185 -2.08 11.03 -2.60
C GLY A 185 -3.23 10.49 -1.76
N ASN A 186 -4.35 10.12 -2.35
CA ASN A 186 -5.49 9.63 -1.58
C ASN A 186 -6.17 8.47 -2.28
N ARG A 187 -7.10 7.81 -1.58
CA ARG A 187 -7.76 6.62 -2.15
C ARG A 187 -8.51 6.96 -3.43
N TRP A 188 -9.11 8.14 -3.52
CA TRP A 188 -9.90 8.55 -4.68
C TRP A 188 -9.03 8.68 -5.93
N VAL A 189 -7.85 9.29 -5.78
CA VAL A 189 -6.87 9.40 -6.86
C VAL A 189 -6.29 8.03 -7.22
N ALA A 190 -6.02 7.17 -6.24
CA ALA A 190 -5.58 5.80 -6.51
C ALA A 190 -6.62 4.99 -7.30
N GLU A 191 -7.90 5.07 -6.90
CA GLU A 191 -9.02 4.45 -7.62
C GLU A 191 -9.17 5.03 -9.03
N ARG A 192 -9.09 6.36 -9.19
CA ARG A 192 -9.11 7.00 -10.52
C ARG A 192 -7.95 6.50 -11.39
N ASN A 193 -6.74 6.45 -10.85
CA ASN A 193 -5.55 5.99 -11.58
C ASN A 193 -5.65 4.52 -11.96
N TYR A 194 -6.28 3.67 -11.14
CA TYR A 194 -6.59 2.30 -11.53
C TYR A 194 -7.52 2.30 -12.74
N ASN A 195 -8.62 3.03 -12.68
CA ASN A 195 -9.64 3.00 -13.73
C ASN A 195 -9.16 3.63 -15.05
N THR A 196 -8.29 4.65 -15.01
CA THR A 196 -7.77 5.31 -16.22
C THR A 196 -6.54 4.62 -16.82
N SER A 197 -5.77 3.88 -16.02
CA SER A 197 -4.46 3.34 -16.44
C SER A 197 -4.41 1.81 -16.54
N THR A 198 -5.55 1.13 -16.32
CA THR A 198 -5.71 -0.32 -16.43
C THR A 198 -6.58 -0.63 -17.63
N PRO A 199 -6.23 -1.59 -18.52
CA PRO A 199 -7.05 -1.96 -19.68
C PRO A 199 -8.48 -2.36 -19.30
N GLU A 200 -9.45 -2.06 -20.17
CA GLU A 200 -10.87 -2.33 -19.94
C GLU A 200 -11.14 -3.81 -19.63
N ALA A 201 -10.60 -4.73 -20.42
CA ALA A 201 -10.75 -6.16 -20.19
C ALA A 201 -10.25 -6.62 -18.80
N VAL A 202 -9.23 -5.97 -18.25
CA VAL A 202 -8.74 -6.27 -16.88
C VAL A 202 -9.72 -5.72 -15.85
N ARG A 203 -10.26 -4.51 -16.07
CA ARG A 203 -11.28 -3.91 -15.19
C ARG A 203 -12.58 -4.71 -15.19
N GLU A 204 -13.04 -5.21 -16.33
CA GLU A 204 -14.24 -6.06 -16.40
C GLU A 204 -14.09 -7.34 -15.57
N ARG A 205 -12.97 -8.06 -15.71
CA ARG A 205 -12.70 -9.24 -14.87
C ARG A 205 -12.58 -8.90 -13.39
N ALA A 206 -11.98 -7.76 -13.06
CA ALA A 206 -11.93 -7.29 -11.68
C ALA A 206 -13.34 -6.95 -11.15
N ALA A 207 -14.20 -6.34 -11.96
CA ALA A 207 -15.59 -6.05 -11.58
C ALA A 207 -16.37 -7.35 -11.28
N ASP A 208 -16.24 -8.37 -12.12
CA ASP A 208 -16.86 -9.69 -11.89
C ASP A 208 -16.34 -10.33 -10.59
N GLN A 209 -15.04 -10.19 -10.31
CA GLN A 209 -14.44 -10.66 -9.06
C GLN A 209 -14.99 -9.92 -7.84
N LEU A 210 -15.22 -8.60 -7.92
CA LEU A 210 -15.85 -7.83 -6.85
C LEU A 210 -17.28 -8.32 -6.56
N VAL A 211 -18.06 -8.71 -7.58
CA VAL A 211 -19.40 -9.29 -7.38
C VAL A 211 -19.33 -10.58 -6.59
N ARG A 212 -18.41 -11.49 -6.95
CA ARG A 212 -18.19 -12.74 -6.20
C ARG A 212 -17.75 -12.48 -4.76
N LEU A 213 -16.87 -11.50 -4.57
CA LEU A 213 -16.38 -11.14 -3.25
C LEU A 213 -17.51 -10.55 -2.36
N LEU A 214 -18.41 -9.76 -2.95
CA LEU A 214 -19.62 -9.25 -2.29
C LEU A 214 -20.68 -10.32 -1.99
N ALA A 215 -20.61 -11.52 -2.58
CA ALA A 215 -21.53 -12.60 -2.27
C ALA A 215 -21.20 -13.32 -0.94
N SER A 216 -19.98 -13.13 -0.42
CA SER A 216 -19.54 -13.71 0.85
C SER A 216 -20.15 -12.98 2.06
N ASP A 217 -20.15 -13.62 3.23
CA ASP A 217 -20.46 -12.93 4.50
C ASP A 217 -19.42 -11.84 4.84
N ASP A 218 -19.73 -10.97 5.81
CA ASP A 218 -18.89 -9.81 6.15
C ASP A 218 -17.51 -10.18 6.72
N ALA A 219 -17.40 -11.32 7.41
CA ALA A 219 -16.14 -11.77 7.99
C ALA A 219 -15.20 -12.26 6.88
N THR A 220 -15.73 -13.10 5.98
CA THR A 220 -15.04 -13.63 4.81
C THR A 220 -14.67 -12.51 3.84
N LEU A 221 -15.58 -11.56 3.59
CA LEU A 221 -15.33 -10.34 2.81
C LEU A 221 -14.12 -9.57 3.37
N ARG A 222 -14.07 -9.36 4.69
CA ARG A 222 -12.97 -8.66 5.35
C ARG A 222 -11.65 -9.43 5.21
N ALA A 223 -11.66 -10.73 5.47
CA ALA A 223 -10.48 -11.57 5.34
C ALA A 223 -9.95 -11.63 3.91
N ASP A 224 -10.82 -11.78 2.92
CA ASP A 224 -10.43 -11.85 1.51
C ASP A 224 -9.90 -10.50 0.99
N VAL A 225 -10.54 -9.37 1.31
CA VAL A 225 -10.02 -8.03 0.93
C VAL A 225 -8.62 -7.80 1.51
N GLU A 226 -8.39 -8.23 2.75
CA GLU A 226 -7.08 -8.13 3.38
C GLU A 226 -6.06 -9.06 2.72
N ALA A 227 -6.42 -10.33 2.45
CA ALA A 227 -5.56 -11.31 1.77
C ALA A 227 -5.22 -10.92 0.33
N LEU A 228 -6.04 -10.08 -0.31
CA LEU A 228 -5.77 -9.49 -1.61
C LEU A 228 -4.80 -8.29 -1.54
N GLY A 229 -4.38 -7.90 -0.34
CA GLY A 229 -3.33 -6.91 -0.10
C GLY A 229 -3.85 -5.50 0.21
N SER A 230 -5.15 -5.30 0.46
CA SER A 230 -5.67 -3.96 0.71
C SER A 230 -5.16 -3.36 2.02
N TYR A 231 -4.80 -2.08 1.96
CA TYR A 231 -4.54 -1.21 3.10
C TYR A 231 -5.66 -0.20 3.34
N VAL A 232 -6.76 -0.30 2.59
CA VAL A 232 -7.97 0.52 2.78
C VAL A 232 -9.07 -0.37 3.34
N MET A 233 -9.31 -0.28 4.66
CA MET A 233 -10.26 -1.13 5.37
C MET A 233 -11.26 -0.31 6.20
N PRO A 234 -12.23 0.36 5.55
CA PRO A 234 -13.26 1.13 6.25
C PRO A 234 -14.21 0.21 7.04
N ASP A 235 -14.86 0.76 8.07
CA ASP A 235 -15.85 0.02 8.88
C ASP A 235 -17.01 -0.49 8.01
N ALA A 236 -17.52 0.36 7.12
CA ALA A 236 -18.55 0.03 6.13
C ALA A 236 -17.97 -0.66 4.88
N LEU A 237 -17.18 -1.72 5.06
CA LEU A 237 -16.40 -2.38 4.01
C LEU A 237 -17.25 -2.82 2.81
N ARG A 238 -18.36 -3.54 3.04
CA ARG A 238 -19.27 -4.00 1.98
C ARG A 238 -19.78 -2.85 1.11
N ARG A 239 -20.20 -1.75 1.74
CA ARG A 239 -20.68 -0.56 1.04
C ARG A 239 -19.56 0.08 0.21
N TRP A 240 -18.34 0.11 0.73
CA TRP A 240 -17.18 0.61 -0.01
C TRP A 240 -16.83 -0.27 -1.21
N VAL A 241 -16.78 -1.59 -1.04
CA VAL A 241 -16.53 -2.55 -2.14
C VAL A 241 -17.62 -2.48 -3.22
N ALA A 242 -18.89 -2.38 -2.83
CA ALA A 242 -19.99 -2.14 -3.77
C ALA A 242 -19.84 -0.78 -4.50
N GLY A 243 -19.30 0.23 -3.81
CA GLY A 243 -18.94 1.52 -4.39
C GLY A 243 -17.83 1.41 -5.44
N LEU A 244 -16.76 0.64 -5.16
CA LEU A 244 -15.69 0.36 -6.13
C LEU A 244 -16.25 -0.27 -7.41
N HIS A 245 -17.07 -1.32 -7.26
CA HIS A 245 -17.72 -1.98 -8.39
C HIS A 245 -18.58 -1.00 -9.21
N ARG A 246 -19.43 -0.20 -8.54
CA ARG A 246 -20.28 0.80 -9.21
C ARG A 246 -19.44 1.82 -9.98
N ARG A 247 -18.36 2.31 -9.39
CA ARG A 247 -17.48 3.31 -10.02
C ARG A 247 -16.73 2.74 -11.22
N MET A 248 -16.28 1.50 -11.13
CA MET A 248 -15.60 0.79 -12.22
C MET A 248 -16.52 0.54 -13.41
N THR A 249 -17.81 0.25 -13.17
CA THR A 249 -18.77 -0.17 -14.21
C THR A 249 -19.66 0.95 -14.74
N ARG A 250 -19.84 2.05 -14.01
CA ARG A 250 -20.81 3.11 -14.38
C ARG A 250 -20.22 4.48 -14.65
N LEU A 251 -18.97 4.73 -14.26
CA LEU A 251 -18.33 6.00 -14.57
C LEU A 251 -17.56 5.87 -15.88
N ASP A 252 -17.74 6.85 -16.74
CA ASP A 252 -16.87 7.04 -17.90
C ASP A 252 -15.60 7.74 -17.45
N TRP A 253 -14.52 6.98 -17.37
CA TRP A 253 -13.21 7.47 -16.95
C TRP A 253 -12.40 8.11 -18.07
N SER A 254 -12.93 8.13 -19.31
CA SER A 254 -12.30 8.79 -20.46
C SER A 254 -12.50 10.31 -20.46
N VAL A 255 -13.46 10.82 -19.68
CA VAL A 255 -13.76 12.24 -19.55
C VAL A 255 -12.90 12.87 -18.43
N PRO A 256 -12.19 13.98 -18.67
CA PRO A 256 -11.48 14.69 -17.61
C PRO A 256 -12.46 15.24 -16.58
N GLY A 257 -12.44 14.67 -15.37
CA GLY A 257 -13.06 15.24 -14.17
C GLY A 257 -12.07 16.05 -13.34
#